data_AF-A0A1S9CVD1-F1
#
_entry.id   AF-A0A1S9CVD1-F1
#
_cell.length_a   1.000
_cell.length_b   1.000
_cell.length_c   1.000
_cell.angle_alpha   90.00
_cell.angle_beta   90.00
_cell.angle_gamma   90.00
#
_symmetry.space_group_name_H-M   'P 1'
#
loop_
_entity.id
_entity.type
_entity.pdbx_description
1 polymer ?
#
loop_
_entity_poly.entity_id
_entity_poly.type
_entity_poly.pdbx_seq_one_letter_code
_entity_poly.pdbx_strand_id
1 'polypeptide(L)' 'MAPTLLNEQGWHRDAIERQLAHGERDAVRAAYNYAEHLPERRQMMQAWADYLDSLKGGAEVVPLHGRLA' A
#
# COMPACT_ATOMS: atom_id res chain seq x y z
N MET A 1 -8.42 -7.96 0.05
CA MET A 1 -8.54 -6.76 -0.81
C MET A 1 -7.27 -5.93 -0.83
N ALA A 2 -6.66 -5.62 0.32
CA ALA A 2 -5.35 -4.94 0.37
C ALA A 2 -4.23 -5.56 -0.52
N PRO A 3 -4.07 -6.91 -0.62
CA PRO A 3 -3.00 -7.49 -1.45
C PRO A 3 -3.18 -7.23 -2.95
N THR A 4 -4.42 -7.26 -3.43
CA THR A 4 -4.75 -7.05 -4.85
C THR A 4 -4.43 -5.61 -5.26
N LEU A 5 -4.89 -4.63 -4.47
CA LEU A 5 -4.68 -3.20 -4.75
C LEU A 5 -3.19 -2.82 -4.69
N LEU A 6 -2.41 -3.41 -3.78
CA LEU A 6 -0.97 -3.17 -3.69
C LEU A 6 -0.19 -3.80 -4.86
N ASN A 7 -0.62 -4.97 -5.36
CA ASN A 7 -0.04 -5.55 -6.57
C ASN A 7 -0.34 -4.67 -7.81
N GLU A 8 -1.56 -4.13 -7.92
CA GLU A 8 -1.95 -3.23 -9.02
C GLU A 8 -1.20 -1.89 -8.97
N GLN A 9 -0.77 -1.44 -7.78
CA GLN A 9 0.11 -0.28 -7.61
C GLN A 9 1.59 -0.58 -7.92
N GLY A 10 1.95 -1.82 -8.25
CA GLY A 10 3.29 -2.21 -8.67
C GLY A 10 4.28 -2.48 -7.52
N TRP A 11 3.81 -2.62 -6.28
CA TRP A 11 4.68 -2.96 -5.15
C TRP A 11 5.25 -4.37 -5.27
N HIS A 12 6.49 -4.57 -4.81
CA HIS A 12 7.13 -5.87 -4.91
C HIS A 12 6.37 -6.93 -4.10
N ARG A 13 6.14 -8.09 -4.70
CA ARG A 13 5.34 -9.16 -4.11
C ARG A 13 5.86 -9.58 -2.72
N ASP A 14 7.17 -9.68 -2.56
CA ASP A 14 7.77 -10.06 -1.28
C ASP A 14 7.52 -9.02 -0.18
N ALA A 15 7.44 -7.72 -0.52
CA ALA A 15 7.11 -6.67 0.43
C ALA A 15 5.65 -6.78 0.91
N ILE A 16 4.72 -7.12 -0.01
CA ILE A 16 3.30 -7.34 0.29
C ILE A 16 3.12 -8.57 1.18
N GLU A 17 3.70 -9.71 0.82
CA GLU A 17 3.59 -10.97 1.58
C GLU A 17 4.15 -10.83 3.00
N ARG A 18 5.26 -10.09 3.16
CA ARG A 18 5.84 -9.78 4.47
C ARG A 18 4.95 -8.90 5.34
N GLN A 19 4.18 -8.00 4.73
CA GLN A 19 3.23 -7.15 5.45
C GLN A 19 1.99 -7.93 5.92
N LEU A 20 1.65 -9.03 5.24
CA LEU A 20 0.55 -9.93 5.59
C LEU A 20 0.91 -10.95 6.69
N ALA A 21 2.04 -10.76 7.36
CA ALA A 21 2.54 -11.61 8.44
C ALA A 21 2.74 -13.10 8.07
N HIS A 22 2.94 -13.40 6.78
CA HIS A 22 3.49 -14.69 6.39
C HIS A 22 4.95 -14.76 6.83
N GLY A 23 5.16 -15.24 8.06
CA GLY A 23 6.48 -15.30 8.70
C GLY A 23 7.42 -16.26 7.97
N GLU A 24 8.57 -15.75 7.55
CA GLU A 24 9.68 -16.55 7.03
C GLU A 24 10.15 -17.52 8.13
N ARG A 25 10.18 -18.83 7.85
CA ARG A 25 10.55 -19.86 8.84
C ARG A 25 12.04 -19.85 9.21
N ASP A 26 12.87 -19.15 8.44
CA ASP A 26 14.33 -19.10 8.60
C ASP A 26 14.77 -17.73 9.12
N ALA A 27 15.24 -17.68 10.37
CA ALA A 27 15.55 -16.45 11.09
C ALA A 27 16.75 -15.68 10.50
N VAL A 28 17.68 -16.37 9.82
CA VAL A 28 18.86 -15.72 9.21
C VAL A 28 18.46 -14.98 7.94
N ARG A 29 17.62 -15.59 7.09
CA ARG A 29 17.03 -14.92 5.92
C ARG A 29 16.08 -13.80 6.32
N ALA A 30 15.34 -13.97 7.42
CA ALA A 30 14.48 -12.91 7.95
C ALA A 30 15.27 -11.64 8.28
N ALA A 31 16.46 -11.77 8.89
CA ALA A 31 17.30 -10.63 9.28
C ALA A 31 17.89 -9.86 8.08
N TYR A 32 18.44 -10.56 7.08
CA TYR A 32 18.99 -9.91 5.88
C TYR A 32 17.87 -9.23 5.06
N ASN A 33 16.78 -9.95 4.81
CA ASN A 33 15.68 -9.41 4.03
C ASN A 33 14.89 -8.32 4.79
N TYR A 34 15.01 -8.24 6.13
CA TYR A 34 14.42 -7.15 6.92
C TYR A 34 15.10 -5.82 6.59
N ALA A 35 16.43 -5.80 6.49
CA ALA A 35 17.18 -4.58 6.16
C ALA A 35 16.91 -4.11 4.72
N GLU A 36 16.77 -5.03 3.77
CA GLU A 36 16.61 -4.73 2.35
C GLU A 36 15.23 -4.16 2.00
N HIS A 37 14.16 -4.71 2.55
CA HIS A 37 12.78 -4.32 2.19
C HIS A 37 12.14 -3.32 3.17
N LEU A 38 12.81 -2.91 4.24
CA LEU A 38 12.23 -1.95 5.21
C LEU A 38 11.88 -0.59 4.59
N PRO A 39 12.72 0.01 3.72
CA PRO A 39 12.41 1.29 3.09
C PRO A 39 11.17 1.17 2.19
N GLU A 40 11.10 0.14 1.36
CA GLU A 40 9.98 -0.13 0.46
C GLU A 40 8.69 -0.39 1.24
N ARG A 41 8.74 -1.21 2.30
CA ARG A 41 7.58 -1.48 3.16
C ARG A 41 7.03 -0.23 3.85
N ARG A 42 7.89 0.71 4.25
CA ARG A 42 7.45 1.99 4.82
C ARG A 42 6.73 2.84 3.79
N GLN A 43 7.26 2.94 2.57
CA GLN A 43 6.62 3.68 1.49
C GLN A 43 5.28 3.05 1.10
N MET A 44 5.22 1.72 1.00
CA MET A 44 3.99 0.97 0.74
C MET A 44 2.92 1.23 1.79
N MET A 45 3.29 1.23 3.08
CA MET A 45 2.36 1.50 4.16
C MET A 45 1.90 2.95 4.21
N GLN A 46 2.74 3.90 3.82
CA GLN A 46 2.34 5.31 3.68
C GLN A 46 1.35 5.47 2.52
N ALA A 47 1.64 4.89 1.35
CA ALA A 47 0.72 4.92 0.21
C ALA A 47 -0.64 4.28 0.55
N TRP A 48 -0.64 3.21 1.34
CA TRP A 48 -1.87 2.61 1.85
C TRP A 48 -2.64 3.55 2.80
N ALA A 49 -1.94 4.24 3.71
CA ALA A 49 -2.56 5.23 4.59
C ALA A 49 -3.16 6.40 3.78
N ASP A 50 -2.42 6.93 2.81
CA ASP A 50 -2.86 8.02 1.94
C ASP A 50 -4.12 7.61 1.14
N TYR A 51 -4.17 6.37 0.66
CA TYR A 51 -5.36 5.80 0.02
C TYR A 51 -6.56 5.76 0.98
N LEU A 52 -6.37 5.27 2.21
CA LEU A 52 -7.46 5.24 3.21
C LEU A 52 -7.93 6.66 3.58
N ASP A 53 -7.02 7.62 3.69
CA ASP A 53 -7.35 9.02 3.97
C ASP A 53 -8.13 9.64 2.81
N SER A 54 -7.79 9.33 1.56
CA SER A 54 -8.57 9.77 0.40
C SER A 54 -10.00 9.21 0.39
N LEU A 55 -10.18 7.94 0.79
CA LEU A 55 -11.51 7.34 0.91
C LEU A 55 -12.32 7.98 2.04
N LYS A 56 -11.66 8.29 3.17
CA LYS A 56 -12.27 8.94 4.32
C LYS A 56 -12.68 10.39 4.02
N GLY A 57 -11.90 11.11 3.21
CA GLY A 57 -12.18 12.47 2.78
C GLY A 57 -13.44 12.60 1.89
N GLY A 58 -13.93 11.48 1.34
CA GLY A 58 -15.02 11.47 0.36
C GLY A 58 -14.50 11.72 -1.06
N ALA A 59 -15.32 11.40 -2.07
CA ALA A 59 -14.95 11.60 -3.47
C ALA A 59 -15.03 13.09 -3.86
N GLU A 60 -14.15 13.52 -4.76
CA GLU A 60 -14.24 14.84 -5.40
C GLU A 60 -15.58 14.96 -6.14
N VAL A 61 -16.48 15.80 -5.64
CA VAL A 61 -17.78 16.04 -6.26
C VAL A 61 -17.59 16.97 -7.44
N VAL A 62 -17.38 16.41 -8.62
CA VAL A 62 -17.32 17.19 -9.88
C VAL A 62 -18.76 17.50 -10.33
N PRO A 63 -19.18 18.78 -10.37
CA PRO A 63 -20.50 19.14 -10.84
C PRO A 63 -20.60 18.91 -12.35
N LEU A 64 -21.43 17.95 -12.76
CA LEU A 64 -21.62 17.58 -14.18
C LEU A 64 -22.30 18.67 -15.02
N HIS A 65 -22.93 19.66 -14.39
CA HIS A 65 -23.60 20.77 -15.07
C HIS A 65 -23.36 22.08 -14.31
N GLY A 66 -22.30 22.79 -14.70
CA GLY A 66 -22.12 24.19 -14.32
C GLY A 66 -23.28 25.01 -14.89
N ARG A 67 -24.14 25.54 -14.03
CA ARG A 67 -25.20 26.46 -14.43
C ARG A 67 -24.53 27.74 -14.91
N LEU A 68 -24.59 28.00 -16.21
CA LEU A 68 -24.36 29.33 -16.77
C LEU A 68 -25.38 30.28 -16.13
N ALA A 69 -24.89 31.28 -15.41
CA ALA A 69 -25.61 32.49 -15.04
C ALA A 69 -24.62 33.66 -15.19
#